data_AF-A0A506Q1T0-F1
#
_entry.id   AF-A0A506Q1T0-F1
#
_cell.length_a   1.000
_cell.length_b   1.000
_cell.length_c   1.000
_cell.angle_alpha   90.00
_cell.angle_beta   90.00
_cell.angle_gamma   90.00
#
_symmetry.space_group_name_H-M   'P 1'
#
loop_
_entity.id
_entity.type
_entity.pdbx_description
1 polymer ?
#
loop_
_entity_poly.entity_id
_entity_poly.type
_entity_poly.pdbx_seq_one_letter_code
_entity_poly.pdbx_strand_id
1 'polypeptide(L)'
;MSMEYQERYIRKVATILTSKTKHTTGCLIEGEGAVCLKFQIELINALQDNHRLVYHLDFNDYTSETDCLAVLKKARKQLSSNKQDGKTLFLSLASFERVEKKTMDAVKILIGSRSLGINLIVSANKRFVHLVGLTEYLVTMNKSDVVFSELYRYSTQKILASLKNEDVSWGEANES
;
A
#
# COMPACT_ATOMS: atom_id res chain seq x y z
N MET A 1 14.52 5.80 15.37
CA MET A 1 13.05 5.97 15.30
C MET A 1 12.43 5.08 16.36
N SER A 2 11.71 5.65 17.32
CA SER A 2 11.06 4.89 18.38
C SER A 2 9.98 4.05 17.70
N MET A 3 10.07 2.74 17.94
CA MET A 3 9.16 1.75 17.36
C MET A 3 7.70 2.14 17.61
N GLU A 4 7.40 2.83 18.71
CA GLU A 4 6.06 3.28 19.07
C GLU A 4 5.47 4.32 18.08
N TYR A 5 6.26 5.29 17.60
CA TYR A 5 5.77 6.29 16.64
C TYR A 5 5.49 5.66 15.27
N GLN A 6 6.36 4.75 14.84
CA GLN A 6 6.20 4.02 13.58
C GLN A 6 4.94 3.13 13.63
N GLU A 7 4.75 2.38 14.72
CA GLU A 7 3.55 1.56 14.92
C GLU A 7 2.27 2.40 14.92
N ARG A 8 2.25 3.54 15.62
CA ARG A 8 1.10 4.47 15.63
C ARG A 8 0.80 4.99 14.23
N TYR A 9 1.82 5.36 13.46
CA TYR A 9 1.66 5.80 12.08
C TYR A 9 1.03 4.71 11.22
N ILE A 10 1.55 3.48 11.28
CA ILE A 10 1.06 2.34 10.50
C ILE A 10 -0.38 1.99 10.87
N ARG A 11 -0.72 1.97 12.16
CA ARG A 11 -2.11 1.77 12.62
C ARG A 11 -3.04 2.85 12.09
N LYS A 12 -2.57 4.10 11.98
CA LYS A 12 -3.35 5.20 11.39
C LYS A 12 -3.58 4.97 9.90
N VAL A 13 -2.56 4.54 9.14
CA VAL A 13 -2.72 4.16 7.73
C VAL A 13 -3.72 3.00 7.59
N ALA A 14 -3.57 1.93 8.38
CA ALA A 14 -4.48 0.78 8.38
C ALA A 14 -5.93 1.19 8.69
N THR A 15 -6.13 2.08 9.68
CA THR A 15 -7.46 2.60 10.05
C THR A 15 -8.10 3.36 8.88
N ILE A 16 -7.32 4.18 8.17
CA ILE A 16 -7.82 4.91 7.00
C ILE A 16 -8.22 3.93 5.88
N LEU A 17 -7.39 2.93 5.60
CA LEU A 17 -7.67 1.91 4.57
C LEU A 17 -8.82 0.97 4.92
N THR A 18 -9.19 0.86 6.19
CA THR A 18 -10.30 0.00 6.65
C THR A 18 -11.56 0.77 7.02
N SER A 19 -11.52 2.11 6.93
CA SER A 19 -12.69 2.95 7.16
C SER A 19 -13.82 2.60 6.17
N LYS A 20 -15.08 2.68 6.61
CA LYS A 20 -16.23 2.36 5.77
C LYS A 20 -16.27 3.28 4.55
N THR A 21 -15.98 2.74 3.38
CA THR A 21 -16.07 3.44 2.10
C THR A 21 -17.18 2.82 1.24
N LYS A 22 -17.78 3.64 0.36
CA LYS A 22 -18.78 3.18 -0.62
C LYS A 22 -18.17 2.30 -1.72
N HIS A 23 -16.84 2.38 -1.89
CA HIS A 23 -16.07 1.73 -2.95
C HIS A 23 -14.80 1.10 -2.40
N THR A 24 -14.21 0.16 -3.12
CA THR A 24 -12.91 -0.41 -2.77
C THR A 24 -11.84 0.67 -2.72
N THR A 25 -11.08 0.69 -1.63
CA THR A 25 -9.96 1.60 -1.43
C THR A 25 -8.70 1.07 -2.11
N GLY A 26 -7.72 1.95 -2.28
CA GLY A 26 -6.38 1.55 -2.65
C GLY A 26 -5.32 2.51 -2.14
N CYS A 27 -4.13 1.99 -1.88
CA CYS A 27 -2.96 2.77 -1.48
C CYS A 27 -1.78 2.45 -2.39
N LEU A 28 -1.15 3.48 -2.95
CA LEU A 28 0.18 3.39 -3.54
C LEU A 28 1.21 3.72 -2.45
N ILE A 29 2.26 2.92 -2.31
CA ILE A 29 3.41 3.18 -1.45
C ILE A 29 4.59 3.45 -2.38
N GLU A 30 5.07 4.68 -2.40
CA GLU A 30 6.14 5.12 -3.27
C GLU A 30 7.43 5.31 -2.46
N GLY A 31 8.55 4.78 -2.95
CA GLY A 31 9.87 5.03 -2.38
C GLY A 31 10.85 3.89 -2.64
N GLU A 32 11.99 3.90 -1.94
CA GLU A 32 13.01 2.86 -2.09
C GLU A 32 12.46 1.45 -1.79
N GLY A 33 12.76 0.47 -2.64
CA GLY A 33 12.16 -0.87 -2.60
C GLY A 33 12.22 -1.57 -1.24
N ALA A 34 13.39 -1.58 -0.59
CA ALA A 34 13.55 -2.21 0.73
C ALA A 34 12.74 -1.51 1.83
N VAL A 35 12.68 -0.17 1.80
CA VAL A 35 11.93 0.65 2.75
C VAL A 35 10.43 0.44 2.56
N CYS A 36 9.97 0.47 1.30
CA CYS A 36 8.60 0.19 0.91
C CYS A 36 8.16 -1.21 1.33
N LEU A 37 8.96 -2.23 1.07
CA LEU A 37 8.65 -3.62 1.42
C LEU A 37 8.49 -3.78 2.93
N LYS A 38 9.43 -3.24 3.72
CA LYS A 38 9.36 -3.28 5.19
C LYS A 38 8.06 -2.62 5.70
N PHE A 39 7.78 -1.40 5.25
CA PHE A 39 6.56 -0.69 5.62
C PHE A 39 5.29 -1.46 5.19
N GLN A 40 5.29 -2.03 3.99
CA GLN A 40 4.17 -2.78 3.45
C GLN A 40 3.91 -4.06 4.27
N ILE A 41 4.94 -4.78 4.71
CA ILE A 41 4.80 -5.96 5.59
C ILE A 41 4.19 -5.56 6.94
N GLU A 42 4.68 -4.48 7.56
CA GLU A 42 4.13 -4.00 8.83
C GLU A 42 2.67 -3.54 8.68
N LEU A 43 2.33 -2.90 7.55
CA LEU A 43 0.95 -2.53 7.23
C LEU A 43 0.05 -3.77 7.01
N ILE A 44 0.54 -4.81 6.32
CA ILE A 44 -0.17 -6.08 6.15
C ILE A 44 -0.50 -6.69 7.52
N ASN A 45 0.50 -6.74 8.42
CA ASN A 45 0.32 -7.26 9.78
C ASN A 45 -0.72 -6.45 10.57
N ALA A 46 -0.76 -5.12 10.40
CA ALA A 46 -1.75 -4.27 11.04
C ALA A 46 -3.17 -4.40 10.43
N LEU A 47 -3.28 -4.85 9.18
CA LEU A 47 -4.55 -5.03 8.48
C LEU A 47 -5.17 -6.41 8.68
N GLN A 48 -4.36 -7.43 8.89
CA GLN A 48 -4.81 -8.81 8.92
C GLN A 48 -5.49 -9.16 10.25
N ASP A 49 -6.75 -9.60 10.18
CA ASP A 49 -7.53 -10.06 11.33
C ASP A 49 -8.61 -11.09 10.90
N ASN A 50 -9.49 -11.48 11.82
CA ASN A 50 -10.55 -12.46 11.53
C ASN A 50 -11.56 -12.01 10.45
N HIS A 51 -11.66 -10.71 10.19
CA HIS A 51 -12.59 -10.11 9.24
C HIS A 51 -11.90 -9.62 7.95
N ARG A 52 -10.57 -9.70 7.88
CA ARG A 52 -9.77 -9.16 6.79
C ARG A 52 -8.74 -10.16 6.29
N LEU A 53 -8.79 -10.44 4.99
CA LEU A 53 -7.83 -11.30 4.32
C LEU A 53 -6.92 -10.44 3.46
N VAL A 54 -5.62 -10.50 3.72
CA VAL A 54 -4.60 -9.84 2.90
C VAL A 54 -3.82 -10.92 2.15
N TYR A 55 -3.86 -10.87 0.82
CA TYR A 55 -3.04 -11.73 -0.02
C TYR A 55 -1.85 -10.91 -0.54
N HIS A 56 -0.64 -11.33 -0.18
CA HIS A 56 0.58 -10.63 -0.55
C HIS A 56 1.29 -11.31 -1.72
N LEU A 57 1.83 -10.51 -2.63
CA LEU A 57 2.72 -10.90 -3.72
C LEU A 57 3.91 -9.93 -3.75
N ASP A 58 5.12 -10.45 -3.68
CA ASP A 58 6.33 -9.69 -4.01
C ASP A 58 6.78 -10.04 -5.42
N PHE A 59 6.80 -9.07 -6.34
CA PHE A 59 7.22 -9.33 -7.71
C PHE A 59 8.72 -9.58 -7.88
N ASN A 60 9.54 -9.35 -6.84
CA ASN A 60 10.93 -9.74 -6.85
C ASN A 60 11.12 -11.27 -6.77
N ASP A 61 10.12 -12.01 -6.27
CA ASP A 61 10.16 -13.48 -6.17
C ASP A 61 10.06 -14.19 -7.54
N TYR A 62 9.78 -13.44 -8.61
CA TYR A 62 9.52 -13.99 -9.94
C TYR A 62 10.58 -13.54 -10.93
N THR A 63 10.99 -14.43 -11.82
CA THR A 63 12.11 -14.20 -12.74
C THR A 63 11.74 -13.36 -13.97
N SER A 64 10.45 -13.26 -14.31
CA SER A 64 9.98 -12.51 -15.49
C SER A 64 8.67 -11.74 -15.25
N GLU A 65 8.41 -10.74 -16.09
CA GLU A 65 7.13 -10.01 -16.05
C GLU A 65 5.93 -10.91 -16.35
N THR A 66 6.13 -11.92 -17.20
CA THR A 66 5.07 -12.89 -17.54
C THR A 66 4.67 -13.70 -16.32
N ASP A 67 5.63 -14.11 -15.49
CA ASP A 67 5.37 -14.82 -14.24
C ASP A 67 4.69 -13.91 -13.22
N CYS A 68 5.12 -12.65 -13.10
CA CYS A 68 4.46 -11.64 -12.28
C CYS A 68 2.98 -11.47 -12.66
N LEU A 69 2.67 -11.42 -13.96
CA LEU A 69 1.28 -11.35 -14.42
C LEU A 69 0.51 -12.64 -14.19
N ALA A 70 1.15 -13.81 -14.37
CA ALA A 70 0.52 -15.10 -14.14
C ALA A 70 0.13 -15.28 -12.67
N VAL A 71 1.04 -14.96 -11.75
CA VAL A 71 0.75 -15.04 -10.31
C VAL A 71 -0.27 -13.98 -9.88
N LEU A 72 -0.22 -12.77 -10.45
CA LEU A 72 -1.22 -11.74 -10.16
C LEU A 72 -2.63 -12.20 -10.57
N LYS A 73 -2.77 -12.83 -11.74
CA LYS A 73 -4.04 -13.45 -12.17
C LYS A 73 -4.49 -14.56 -11.23
N LYS A 74 -3.56 -15.41 -10.76
CA LYS A 74 -3.84 -16.50 -9.82
C LYS A 74 -4.32 -15.97 -8.47
N ALA A 75 -3.61 -15.00 -7.90
CA ALA A 75 -3.96 -14.37 -6.62
C ALA A 75 -5.35 -13.71 -6.67
N ARG A 76 -5.67 -13.00 -7.77
CA ARG A 76 -7.03 -12.46 -7.97
C ARG A 76 -8.09 -13.54 -7.93
N LYS A 77 -7.88 -14.66 -8.64
CA LYS A 77 -8.84 -15.79 -8.65
C LYS A 77 -9.02 -16.36 -7.23
N GLN A 78 -7.93 -16.59 -6.51
CA GLN A 78 -7.97 -17.10 -5.13
C GLN A 78 -8.66 -16.14 -4.17
N LEU A 79 -8.39 -14.83 -4.24
CA LEU A 79 -9.11 -13.86 -3.42
C LEU A 79 -10.60 -13.85 -3.76
N SER A 80 -10.95 -13.91 -5.04
CA SER A 80 -12.36 -13.87 -5.47
C SER A 80 -13.18 -15.06 -4.98
N SER A 81 -12.58 -16.25 -4.81
CA SER A 81 -13.27 -17.41 -4.24
C SER A 81 -13.55 -17.27 -2.74
N ASN A 82 -12.76 -16.47 -2.02
CA ASN A 82 -12.95 -16.20 -0.59
C ASN A 82 -14.04 -15.12 -0.31
N LYS A 83 -14.68 -14.58 -1.36
CA LYS A 83 -15.70 -13.53 -1.21
C LYS A 83 -16.94 -14.01 -0.44
N GLN A 84 -17.22 -15.31 -0.45
CA GLN A 84 -18.39 -15.88 0.23
C GLN A 84 -18.26 -15.83 1.77
N ASP A 85 -17.05 -15.66 2.30
CA ASP A 85 -16.79 -15.64 3.74
C ASP A 85 -17.11 -14.28 4.41
N GLY A 86 -17.61 -13.30 3.65
CA GLY A 86 -17.95 -11.96 4.16
C GLY A 86 -16.75 -11.11 4.59
N LYS A 87 -15.53 -11.59 4.37
CA LYS A 87 -14.29 -10.89 4.72
C LYS A 87 -14.00 -9.72 3.77
N THR A 88 -13.39 -8.67 4.31
CA THR A 88 -12.81 -7.61 3.48
C THR A 88 -11.50 -8.11 2.88
N LEU A 89 -11.36 -7.99 1.56
CA LEU A 89 -10.23 -8.53 0.81
C LEU A 89 -9.22 -7.44 0.46
N PHE A 90 -7.94 -7.72 0.65
CA PHE A 90 -6.83 -6.87 0.21
C PHE A 90 -5.89 -7.69 -0.67
N LEU A 91 -5.47 -7.09 -1.79
CA LEU A 91 -4.37 -7.56 -2.61
C LEU A 91 -3.18 -6.62 -2.41
N SER A 92 -2.10 -7.14 -1.85
CA SER A 92 -0.87 -6.39 -1.56
C SER A 92 0.24 -6.79 -2.54
N LEU A 93 0.68 -5.87 -3.39
CA LEU A 93 1.70 -6.09 -4.41
C LEU A 93 2.96 -5.29 -4.06
N ALA A 94 4.11 -5.95 -3.93
CA ALA A 94 5.39 -5.29 -3.80
C ALA A 94 6.15 -5.22 -5.12
N SER A 95 6.96 -4.18 -5.28
CA SER A 95 7.84 -3.96 -6.44
C SER A 95 7.12 -3.95 -7.78
N PHE A 96 6.11 -3.08 -7.92
CA PHE A 96 5.30 -2.98 -9.13
C PHE A 96 6.11 -2.59 -10.39
N GLU A 97 7.26 -1.95 -10.25
CA GLU A 97 8.20 -1.68 -11.34
C GLU A 97 8.65 -2.94 -12.09
N ARG A 98 8.56 -4.12 -11.47
CA ARG A 98 8.86 -5.41 -12.09
C ARG A 98 7.94 -5.76 -13.27
N VAL A 99 6.80 -5.07 -13.42
CA VAL A 99 5.87 -5.25 -14.56
C VAL A 99 5.81 -4.01 -15.45
N GLU A 100 6.83 -3.15 -15.43
CA GLU A 100 6.79 -1.86 -16.12
C GLU A 100 6.46 -1.99 -17.61
N LYS A 101 7.08 -2.93 -18.35
CA LYS A 101 6.84 -3.07 -19.80
C LYS A 101 5.43 -3.61 -20.09
N LYS A 102 4.84 -4.36 -19.14
CA LYS A 102 3.47 -4.86 -19.21
C LYS A 102 2.53 -4.18 -18.23
N THR A 103 2.79 -2.91 -17.89
CA THR A 103 2.02 -2.15 -16.89
C THR A 103 0.52 -2.17 -17.21
N MET A 104 0.14 -1.98 -18.47
CA MET A 104 -1.27 -1.94 -18.86
C MET A 104 -1.98 -3.29 -18.65
N ASP A 105 -1.30 -4.41 -18.81
CA ASP A 105 -1.88 -5.72 -18.55
C ASP A 105 -2.04 -5.97 -17.05
N ALA A 106 -1.06 -5.54 -16.24
CA ALA A 106 -1.19 -5.55 -14.79
C ALA A 106 -2.37 -4.67 -14.34
N VAL A 107 -2.45 -3.42 -14.83
CA VAL A 107 -3.53 -2.46 -14.53
C VAL A 107 -4.90 -3.01 -14.88
N LYS A 108 -5.08 -3.67 -16.04
CA LYS A 108 -6.34 -4.34 -16.39
C LYS A 108 -6.75 -5.39 -15.35
N ILE A 109 -5.78 -6.15 -14.83
CA ILE A 109 -6.05 -7.12 -13.77
C ILE A 109 -6.48 -6.40 -12.48
N LEU A 110 -5.81 -5.31 -12.10
CA LEU A 110 -6.14 -4.53 -10.89
C LEU A 110 -7.52 -3.87 -10.97
N ILE A 111 -7.91 -3.33 -12.13
CA ILE A 111 -9.27 -2.82 -12.37
C ILE A 111 -10.29 -3.94 -12.10
N GLY A 112 -10.03 -5.13 -12.67
CA GLY A 112 -10.85 -6.31 -12.45
C GLY A 112 -10.85 -6.83 -11.00
N SER A 113 -9.82 -6.54 -10.20
CA SER A 113 -9.80 -6.83 -8.77
C SER A 113 -10.71 -5.85 -8.01
N ARG A 114 -10.64 -4.55 -8.31
CA ARG A 114 -11.50 -3.54 -7.68
C ARG A 114 -12.98 -3.79 -7.96
N SER A 115 -13.33 -4.16 -9.20
CA SER A 115 -14.71 -4.51 -9.57
C SER A 115 -15.26 -5.71 -8.79
N LEU A 116 -14.38 -6.55 -8.24
CA LEU A 116 -14.77 -7.70 -7.41
C LEU A 116 -14.91 -7.35 -5.91
N GLY A 117 -14.59 -6.12 -5.50
CA GLY A 117 -14.60 -5.74 -4.08
C GLY A 117 -13.26 -5.93 -3.38
N ILE A 118 -12.16 -6.11 -4.13
CA ILE A 118 -10.80 -6.27 -3.56
C ILE A 118 -10.13 -4.90 -3.45
N ASN A 119 -9.65 -4.57 -2.25
CA ASN A 119 -8.85 -3.37 -1.98
C ASN A 119 -7.40 -3.60 -2.42
N LEU A 120 -6.70 -2.52 -2.80
CA LEU A 120 -5.35 -2.61 -3.35
C LEU A 120 -4.31 -1.96 -2.44
N ILE A 121 -3.18 -2.62 -2.23
CA ILE A 121 -1.98 -2.02 -1.66
C ILE A 121 -0.88 -2.31 -2.65
N VAL A 122 -0.24 -1.29 -3.20
CA VAL A 122 0.80 -1.47 -4.22
C VAL A 122 2.00 -0.67 -3.81
N SER A 123 3.19 -1.27 -3.78
CA SER A 123 4.44 -0.51 -3.64
C SER A 123 5.21 -0.44 -4.96
N ALA A 124 5.89 0.69 -5.16
CA ALA A 124 6.67 0.96 -6.35
C ALA A 124 7.81 1.94 -6.06
N ASN A 125 8.89 1.86 -6.83
CA ASN A 125 10.00 2.82 -6.75
C ASN A 125 9.71 4.20 -7.36
N LYS A 126 8.54 4.37 -7.98
CA LYS A 126 8.09 5.61 -8.62
C LYS A 126 6.57 5.66 -8.71
N ARG A 127 6.02 6.84 -8.98
CA ARG A 127 4.59 6.98 -9.29
C ARG A 127 4.27 6.40 -10.67
N PHE A 128 3.39 5.41 -10.68
CA PHE A 128 2.72 4.97 -11.91
C PHE A 128 1.39 5.73 -12.03
N VAL A 129 1.25 6.60 -13.03
CA VAL A 129 0.03 7.39 -13.26
C VAL A 129 -1.21 6.50 -13.33
N HIS A 130 -1.08 5.31 -13.91
CA HIS A 130 -2.16 4.33 -14.00
C HIS A 130 -2.62 3.77 -12.64
N LEU A 131 -1.74 3.74 -11.63
CA LEU A 131 -2.09 3.33 -10.27
C LEU A 131 -2.79 4.44 -9.49
N VAL A 132 -2.55 5.71 -9.82
CA VAL A 132 -3.25 6.85 -9.19
C VAL A 132 -4.76 6.76 -9.43
N GLY A 133 -5.22 6.29 -10.60
CA GLY A 133 -6.63 6.05 -10.85
C GLY A 133 -7.22 4.83 -10.10
N LEU A 134 -6.36 3.97 -9.57
CA LEU A 134 -6.73 2.73 -8.87
C LEU A 134 -6.59 2.82 -7.35
N THR A 135 -5.86 3.82 -6.88
CA THR A 135 -5.54 4.05 -5.47
C THR A 135 -6.09 5.41 -5.06
N GLU A 136 -6.72 5.48 -3.90
CA GLU A 136 -7.24 6.74 -3.36
C GLU A 136 -6.16 7.49 -2.56
N TYR A 137 -5.22 6.71 -2.02
CA TYR A 137 -4.19 7.18 -1.11
C TYR A 137 -2.79 6.95 -1.69
N LEU A 138 -1.87 7.81 -1.28
CA LEU A 138 -0.44 7.69 -1.54
C LEU A 138 0.30 7.77 -0.22
N VAL A 139 1.11 6.76 0.09
CA VAL A 139 2.17 6.84 1.09
C VAL A 139 3.46 7.13 0.35
N THR A 140 4.13 8.23 0.67
CA THR A 140 5.49 8.48 0.22
C THR A 140 6.46 8.07 1.32
N MET A 141 7.38 7.17 1.01
CA MET A 141 8.51 6.76 1.83
C MET A 141 9.73 7.57 1.39
N ASN A 142 9.70 8.86 1.73
CA ASN A 142 10.73 9.80 1.33
C ASN A 142 11.59 10.12 2.54
N LYS A 143 12.84 9.69 2.50
CA LYS A 143 13.84 10.08 3.51
C LYS A 143 14.28 11.52 3.23
N SER A 144 13.55 12.49 3.76
CA SER A 144 14.08 13.84 3.95
C SER A 144 14.75 13.94 5.32
N ASP A 145 15.37 15.08 5.66
CA ASP A 145 15.93 15.28 6.99
C ASP A 145 14.83 15.35 8.08
N VAL A 146 13.64 15.83 7.73
CA VAL A 146 12.56 16.12 8.68
C VAL A 146 11.48 15.05 8.72
N VAL A 147 11.08 14.56 7.55
CA VAL A 147 9.96 13.64 7.36
C VAL A 147 10.48 12.35 6.74
N PHE A 148 10.06 11.22 7.32
CA PHE A 148 10.34 9.88 6.85
C PHE A 148 9.22 9.34 5.94
N SER A 149 7.97 9.60 6.30
CA SER A 149 6.82 9.13 5.52
C SER A 149 5.62 10.05 5.66
N GLU A 150 4.82 10.14 4.60
CA GLU A 150 3.57 10.91 4.58
C GLU A 150 2.48 10.15 3.84
N LEU A 151 1.27 10.23 4.37
CA LEU A 151 0.05 9.70 3.77
C LEU A 151 -0.78 10.84 3.19
N TYR A 152 -1.07 10.76 1.91
CA TYR A 152 -1.86 11.71 1.13
C TYR A 152 -3.15 11.08 0.62
N ARG A 153 -4.19 11.90 0.42
CA ARG A 153 -5.35 11.57 -0.42
C ARG A 153 -5.31 12.38 -1.71
N TYR A 154 -5.27 11.72 -2.87
CA TYR A 154 -5.08 12.37 -4.17
C TYR A 154 -6.10 13.47 -4.45
N SER A 155 -7.39 13.22 -4.18
CA SER A 155 -8.48 14.15 -4.52
C SER A 155 -8.41 15.48 -3.78
N THR A 156 -7.80 15.49 -2.59
CA THR A 156 -7.72 16.69 -1.73
C THR A 156 -6.31 17.26 -1.63
N GLN A 157 -5.30 16.51 -2.10
CA GLN A 157 -3.88 16.82 -1.90
C GLN A 157 -3.49 17.09 -0.44
N LYS A 158 -4.31 16.62 0.51
CA LYS A 158 -4.11 16.84 1.93
C LYS A 158 -3.27 15.71 2.54
N ILE A 159 -2.31 16.10 3.36
CA ILE A 159 -1.58 15.19 4.24
C ILE A 159 -2.51 14.76 5.39
N LEU A 160 -2.71 13.47 5.53
CA LEU A 160 -3.58 12.85 6.55
C LEU A 160 -2.78 12.35 7.75
N ALA A 161 -1.53 11.98 7.54
CA ALA A 161 -0.60 11.54 8.56
C ALA A 161 0.84 11.74 8.06
N SER A 162 1.76 12.01 8.98
CA SER A 162 3.19 12.07 8.72
C SER A 162 3.95 11.34 9.83
N LEU A 163 5.09 10.78 9.48
CA LEU A 163 6.08 10.19 10.37
C LEU A 163 7.36 11.01 10.22
N LYS A 164 7.73 11.77 11.27
CA LYS A 164 8.95 12.59 11.30
C LYS A 164 10.18 11.74 11.65
N ASN A 165 11.38 12.14 11.21
CA ASN A 165 12.63 11.57 11.74
C ASN A 165 12.86 12.09 13.17
N GLU A 166 13.48 11.26 14.03
CA GLU A 166 13.66 11.61 15.45
C GLU A 166 14.55 12.82 15.70
N ASP A 167 15.52 13.09 14.83
CA ASP A 167 16.50 14.17 15.03
C ASP A 167 15.84 15.57 15.01
N VAL A 168 14.62 15.70 14.51
CA VAL A 168 13.85 16.97 14.50
C VAL A 168 12.84 17.05 15.66
N SER A 169 12.52 15.93 16.30
CA SER A 169 11.56 15.91 17.42
C SER A 169 12.11 16.46 18.74
N TRP A 170 13.43 16.68 18.84
CA TRP A 170 14.08 17.30 19.99
C TRP A 170 14.05 18.85 19.96
N GLY A 171 13.55 19.46 18.88
CA GLY A 171 13.49 20.92 18.72
C GLY A 171 12.19 21.60 19.19
N GLU A 172 11.13 20.86 19.53
CA GLU A 172 9.82 21.42 19.91
C GLU A 172 9.47 21.21 21.40
N ALA A 173 10.45 20.88 22.26
CA ALA A 173 10.22 20.62 23.69
C ALA A 173 10.73 21.72 24.65
N ASN A 174 11.28 22.83 24.16
CA ASN A 174 11.78 23.93 25.00
C ASN A 174 11.33 25.30 24.49
N GLU A 175 10.02 25.55 24.45
CA GLU A 175 9.51 26.92 24.62
C GLU A 175 8.37 26.87 25.64
N SER A 176 8.71 27.24 26.88
CA SER A 176 7.80 27.53 28.00
C SER A 176 8.31 28.77 28.71
#